data_AF-A0A2V5K7E9-F1
#
_entry.id   AF-A0A2V5K7E9-F1
#
_cell.length_a   1.000
_cell.length_b   1.000
_cell.length_c   1.000
_cell.angle_alpha   90.00
_cell.angle_beta   90.00
_cell.angle_gamma   90.00
#
_symmetry.space_group_name_H-M   'P 1'
#
loop_
_entity.id
_entity.type
_entity.pdbx_description
1 polymer ?
#
loop_
_entity_poly.entity_id
_entity_poly.type
_entity_poly.pdbx_seq_one_letter_code
_entity_poly.pdbx_strand_id
1 'polypeptide(L)'
;DRPRHKEIVDEIRKAGASLRMISDGDIAAAMAPSIPDSNVDLYMGIGGSPEAVLAAAGIKCLGGEMQCKMWPRDEKERKRLINEGYEKDLGRVFSADDLANGRNIVFCATGISDSALLRGVKGQGTQATTHSILMRAKSRTVRFISATHDLQTKTIRLRSDNREHPI
;
A
#
# COMPACT_ATOMS: atom_id res chain seq x y z
N ASP A 1 7.17 -7.03 11.21
CA ASP A 1 8.09 -7.56 12.22
C ASP A 1 9.28 -6.62 12.41
N ARG A 2 9.21 -5.77 13.43
CA ARG A 2 10.21 -4.73 13.72
C ARG A 2 10.25 -4.46 15.22
N PRO A 3 11.42 -4.16 15.82
CA PRO A 3 11.55 -3.91 17.26
C PRO A 3 10.62 -2.82 17.79
N ARG A 4 10.40 -1.76 17.01
CA ARG A 4 9.49 -0.65 17.34
C ARG A 4 8.01 -1.05 17.51
N HIS A 5 7.61 -2.26 17.12
CA HIS A 5 6.24 -2.75 17.30
C HIS A 5 6.09 -3.71 18.48
N LYS A 6 7.13 -3.91 19.29
CA LYS A 6 7.11 -4.90 20.38
C LYS A 6 5.92 -4.70 21.33
N GLU A 7 5.71 -3.46 21.77
CA GLU A 7 4.60 -3.12 22.67
C GLU A 7 3.24 -3.39 22.04
N ILE A 8 3.03 -2.95 20.79
CA ILE A 8 1.80 -3.21 20.02
C ILE A 8 1.53 -4.72 19.92
N VAL A 9 2.56 -5.51 19.61
CA VAL A 9 2.43 -6.97 19.50
C VAL A 9 2.06 -7.60 20.84
N ASP A 10 2.69 -7.17 21.93
CA ASP A 10 2.42 -7.69 23.27
C ASP A 10 0.99 -7.34 23.73
N GLU A 11 0.49 -6.14 23.42
CA GLU A 11 -0.89 -5.73 23.70
C GLU A 11 -1.90 -6.55 22.90
N ILE A 12 -1.67 -6.77 21.60
CA ILE A 12 -2.56 -7.59 20.77
C ILE A 12 -2.59 -9.04 21.28
N ARG A 13 -1.45 -9.60 21.67
CA ARG A 13 -1.38 -10.95 22.26
C ARG A 13 -2.16 -11.04 23.58
N LYS A 14 -2.03 -10.04 24.45
CA LYS A 14 -2.79 -9.98 25.72
C LYS A 14 -4.29 -9.88 25.48
N ALA A 15 -4.72 -9.20 24.43
CA ALA A 15 -6.13 -9.13 24.02
C ALA A 15 -6.67 -10.47 23.45
N GLY A 16 -5.80 -11.45 23.17
CA GLY A 16 -6.18 -12.76 22.65
C GLY A 16 -6.43 -12.80 21.13
N ALA A 17 -6.04 -11.76 20.41
CA ALA A 17 -6.24 -11.68 18.96
C ALA A 17 -5.12 -12.41 18.18
N SER A 18 -5.49 -12.97 17.03
CA SER A 18 -4.55 -13.57 16.09
C SER A 18 -3.65 -12.52 15.44
N LEU A 19 -2.38 -12.88 15.19
CA LEU A 19 -1.38 -11.98 14.63
C LEU A 19 -0.76 -12.55 13.36
N ARG A 20 -0.73 -11.73 12.30
CA ARG A 20 0.04 -11.99 11.08
C ARG A 20 1.15 -10.95 10.95
N MET A 21 2.38 -11.38 11.20
CA MET A 21 3.55 -10.51 11.04
C MET A 21 3.94 -10.43 9.57
N ILE A 22 4.14 -9.21 9.06
CA ILE A 22 4.68 -8.95 7.72
C ILE A 22 6.13 -8.47 7.80
N SER A 23 6.99 -8.93 6.90
CA SER A 23 8.38 -8.49 6.78
C SER A 23 8.52 -7.20 5.97
N ASP A 24 7.70 -7.05 4.93
CA ASP A 24 7.62 -5.92 4.00
C ASP A 24 6.22 -5.84 3.34
N GLY A 25 5.93 -4.78 2.58
CA GLY A 25 4.68 -4.60 1.83
C GLY A 25 3.53 -4.02 2.67
N ASP A 26 3.81 -2.91 3.37
CA ASP A 26 2.82 -2.22 4.22
C ASP A 26 1.61 -1.69 3.44
N ILE A 27 1.73 -1.29 2.17
CA ILE A 27 0.59 -0.83 1.36
C ILE A 27 -0.47 -1.93 1.21
N ALA A 28 -0.06 -3.12 0.74
CA ALA A 28 -1.00 -4.23 0.53
C ALA A 28 -1.60 -4.71 1.86
N ALA A 29 -0.79 -4.72 2.94
CA ALA A 29 -1.25 -5.10 4.26
C ALA A 29 -2.21 -4.07 4.87
N ALA A 30 -1.97 -2.77 4.69
CA ALA A 30 -2.84 -1.69 5.15
C ALA A 30 -4.19 -1.69 4.43
N MET A 31 -4.21 -2.12 3.16
CA MET A 31 -5.44 -2.26 2.39
C MET A 31 -6.21 -3.55 2.69
N ALA A 32 -5.55 -4.59 3.22
CA ALA A 32 -6.15 -5.90 3.44
C ALA A 32 -7.47 -5.87 4.25
N PRO A 33 -7.60 -5.07 5.34
CA PRO A 33 -8.87 -4.91 6.05
C PRO A 33 -10.05 -4.43 5.21
N SER A 34 -9.77 -3.72 4.11
CA SER A 34 -10.79 -3.19 3.21
C SER A 34 -11.10 -4.11 2.03
N ILE A 35 -10.49 -5.30 1.97
CA ILE A 35 -10.64 -6.26 0.87
C ILE A 35 -11.46 -7.45 1.37
N PRO A 36 -12.60 -7.77 0.71
CA PRO A 36 -13.36 -8.98 1.03
C PRO A 36 -12.47 -10.23 0.95
N ASP A 37 -12.68 -11.18 1.86
CA ASP A 37 -11.98 -12.47 1.92
C ASP A 37 -10.46 -12.40 2.20
N SER A 38 -9.93 -11.23 2.61
CA SER A 38 -8.51 -11.10 2.97
C SER A 38 -8.12 -11.85 4.24
N ASN A 39 -9.09 -12.19 5.09
CA ASN A 39 -8.92 -12.73 6.44
C ASN A 39 -8.06 -11.83 7.35
N VAL A 40 -8.10 -10.51 7.12
CA VAL A 40 -7.43 -9.51 7.96
C VAL A 40 -8.47 -8.50 8.39
N ASP A 41 -8.66 -8.33 9.70
CA ASP A 41 -9.65 -7.39 10.24
C ASP A 41 -9.05 -6.00 10.53
N LEU A 42 -7.76 -5.96 10.87
CA LEU A 42 -7.07 -4.73 11.26
C LEU A 42 -5.59 -4.77 10.83
N TYR A 43 -5.12 -3.63 10.35
CA TYR A 43 -3.70 -3.35 10.17
C TYR A 43 -3.25 -2.29 11.18
N MET A 44 -2.22 -2.58 11.96
CA MET A 44 -1.69 -1.67 12.98
C MET A 44 -0.16 -1.70 13.00
N GLY A 45 0.46 -0.52 13.06
CA GLY A 45 1.91 -0.39 13.17
C GLY A 45 2.43 0.98 12.70
N ILE A 46 3.75 1.06 12.62
CA ILE A 46 4.51 2.23 12.18
C ILE A 46 5.19 1.89 10.85
N GLY A 47 4.71 2.50 9.78
CA GLY A 47 5.20 2.37 8.40
C GLY A 47 5.81 3.67 7.87
N GLY A 48 6.08 3.71 6.56
CA GLY A 48 6.57 4.92 5.91
C GLY A 48 5.44 5.90 5.56
N SER A 49 5.75 7.19 5.60
CA SER A 49 4.77 8.24 5.29
C SER A 49 4.30 8.22 3.82
N PRO A 50 5.19 8.02 2.81
CA PRO A 50 4.74 7.88 1.42
C PRO A 50 3.79 6.69 1.20
N GLU A 51 4.07 5.57 1.85
CA GLU A 51 3.28 4.35 1.80
C GLU A 51 1.90 4.56 2.43
N ALA A 52 1.82 5.33 3.52
CA ALA A 52 0.55 5.72 4.13
C ALA A 52 -0.35 6.52 3.16
N VAL A 53 0.22 7.43 2.36
CA VAL A 53 -0.52 8.20 1.35
C VAL A 53 -1.05 7.29 0.23
N LEU A 54 -0.24 6.33 -0.23
CA LEU A 54 -0.65 5.36 -1.24
C LEU A 54 -1.73 4.39 -0.72
N ALA A 55 -1.58 3.92 0.52
CA ALA A 55 -2.57 3.09 1.18
C ALA A 55 -3.90 3.84 1.35
N ALA A 56 -3.87 5.11 1.77
CA ALA A 56 -5.06 5.95 1.89
C ALA A 56 -5.81 6.08 0.54
N ALA A 57 -5.08 6.27 -0.56
CA ALA A 57 -5.68 6.32 -1.90
C ALA A 57 -6.38 5.00 -2.27
N GLY A 58 -5.77 3.85 -1.97
CA GLY A 58 -6.34 2.53 -2.18
C GLY A 58 -7.56 2.25 -1.29
N ILE A 59 -7.44 2.53 0.02
CA ILE A 59 -8.51 2.38 1.02
C ILE A 59 -9.72 3.24 0.66
N LYS A 60 -9.50 4.48 0.23
CA LYS A 60 -10.58 5.34 -0.28
C LYS A 60 -11.28 4.76 -1.50
N CYS A 61 -10.60 3.99 -2.34
CA CYS A 61 -11.27 3.31 -3.45
C CYS A 61 -12.15 2.15 -2.94
N LEU A 62 -11.67 1.41 -1.94
CA LEU A 62 -12.34 0.25 -1.36
C LEU A 62 -13.47 0.60 -0.36
N GLY A 63 -13.42 1.78 0.25
CA GLY A 63 -14.44 2.23 1.21
C GLY A 63 -14.14 1.87 2.65
N GLY A 64 -12.88 1.56 2.97
CA GLY A 64 -12.44 1.42 4.34
C GLY A 64 -12.07 2.75 4.99
N GLU A 65 -11.57 2.63 6.22
CA GLU A 65 -11.12 3.73 7.05
C GLU A 65 -9.62 3.56 7.36
N MET A 66 -8.92 4.68 7.52
CA MET A 66 -7.53 4.70 7.93
C MET A 66 -7.28 5.90 8.83
N GLN A 67 -6.53 5.68 9.90
CA GLN A 67 -6.01 6.74 10.75
C GLN A 67 -4.50 6.59 10.90
N CYS A 68 -3.78 7.69 10.83
CA CYS A 68 -2.36 7.72 11.14
C CYS A 68 -1.97 9.00 11.86
N LYS A 69 -0.79 8.99 12.46
CA LYS A 69 -0.17 10.13 13.13
C LYS A 69 1.30 10.18 12.76
N MET A 70 1.87 11.38 12.72
CA MET A 70 3.31 11.53 12.56
C MET A 70 4.04 10.85 13.72
N TRP A 71 5.07 10.07 13.38
CA TRP A 71 5.92 9.39 14.35
C TRP A 71 7.39 9.76 14.09
N PRO A 72 7.86 10.91 14.63
CA PRO A 72 9.27 11.27 14.56
C PRO A 72 10.11 10.20 15.26
N ARG A 73 11.14 9.68 14.58
CA ARG A 73 11.96 8.59 15.12
C ARG A 73 12.88 9.01 16.27
N ASP A 74 13.19 10.30 16.33
CA ASP A 74 14.08 10.90 17.32
C ASP A 74 13.79 12.40 17.51
N GLU A 75 14.40 13.01 18.53
CA GLU A 75 14.22 14.42 18.85
C GLU A 75 14.80 15.36 17.76
N LYS A 76 15.80 14.90 16.99
CA LYS A 76 16.38 15.68 15.90
C LYS A 76 15.38 15.83 14.75
N GLU A 77 14.70 14.74 14.38
CA GLU A 77 13.62 14.74 13.41
C GLU A 77 12.43 15.55 13.91
N ARG A 78 12.07 15.41 15.19
CA ARG A 78 11.00 16.21 15.80
C ARG A 78 11.28 17.71 15.70
N LYS A 79 12.48 18.16 16.09
CA LYS A 79 12.89 19.57 15.98
C LYS A 79 12.92 20.05 14.53
N ARG A 80 13.38 19.22 13.61
CA ARG A 80 13.37 19.54 12.17
C ARG A 80 11.93 19.79 11.69
N LEU A 81 10.99 18.91 12.00
CA LEU A 81 9.58 19.07 11.63
C LEU A 81 8.96 20.35 12.22
N ILE A 82 9.28 20.68 13.48
CA ILE A 82 8.85 21.94 14.11
C ILE A 82 9.39 23.16 13.35
N ASN A 83 10.70 23.15 13.06
CA ASN A 83 11.35 24.24 12.32
C ASN A 83 10.80 24.39 10.88
N GLU A 84 10.33 23.30 10.28
CA GLU A 84 9.65 23.28 8.98
C GLU A 84 8.17 23.70 9.06
N GLY A 85 7.64 23.96 10.26
CA GLY A 85 6.28 24.46 10.48
C GLY A 85 5.22 23.39 10.80
N TYR A 86 5.61 22.13 10.97
CA TYR A 86 4.69 21.01 11.22
C TYR A 86 4.38 20.77 12.70
N GLU A 87 4.66 21.74 13.59
CA GLU A 87 4.44 21.57 15.04
C GLU A 87 3.01 21.18 15.39
N LYS A 88 2.02 21.80 14.74
CA LYS A 88 0.59 21.51 14.96
C LYS A 88 0.19 20.11 14.46
N ASP A 89 0.92 19.59 13.48
CA ASP A 89 0.63 18.30 12.84
C ASP A 89 1.21 17.10 13.62
N LEU A 90 2.23 17.32 14.46
CA LEU A 90 2.81 16.27 15.31
C LEU A 90 1.79 15.61 16.24
N GLY A 91 0.75 16.34 16.64
CA GLY A 91 -0.32 15.86 17.51
C GLY A 91 -1.55 15.32 16.76
N ARG A 92 -1.69 15.65 15.48
CA ARG A 92 -2.90 15.46 14.70
C ARG A 92 -3.06 13.99 14.26
N VAL A 93 -4.31 13.51 14.30
CA VAL A 93 -4.71 12.27 13.63
C VAL A 93 -5.16 12.63 12.22
N PHE A 94 -4.52 12.02 11.23
CA PHE A 94 -4.86 12.15 9.81
C PHE A 94 -5.73 10.97 9.41
N SER A 95 -6.87 11.27 8.79
CA SER A 95 -7.73 10.30 8.12
C SER A 95 -7.22 9.97 6.71
N ALA A 96 -7.80 8.96 6.07
CA ALA A 96 -7.55 8.68 4.65
C ALA A 96 -7.88 9.89 3.75
N ASP A 97 -8.91 10.67 4.11
CA ASP A 97 -9.30 11.88 3.39
C ASP A 97 -8.32 13.03 3.55
N ASP A 98 -7.63 13.12 4.69
CA ASP A 98 -6.57 14.11 4.88
C ASP A 98 -5.33 13.79 4.02
N LEU A 99 -4.97 12.51 3.93
CA LEU A 99 -3.79 12.05 3.19
C LEU A 99 -3.99 12.05 1.68
N ALA A 100 -5.16 11.61 1.21
CA ALA A 100 -5.52 11.50 -0.19
C ALA A 100 -6.79 12.31 -0.47
N ASN A 101 -6.67 13.63 -0.41
CA ASN A 101 -7.81 14.57 -0.45
C ASN A 101 -8.57 14.66 -1.79
N GLY A 102 -8.09 13.98 -2.83
CA GLY A 102 -8.76 13.93 -4.13
C GLY A 102 -10.11 13.22 -4.10
N ARG A 103 -11.09 13.75 -4.84
CA ARG A 103 -12.38 13.06 -5.09
C ARG A 103 -12.31 12.08 -6.26
N ASN A 104 -11.38 12.30 -7.19
CA ASN A 104 -11.15 11.47 -8.37
C ASN A 104 -9.80 10.76 -8.25
N ILE A 105 -9.76 9.71 -7.43
CA ILE A 105 -8.56 8.88 -7.26
C ILE A 105 -8.69 7.64 -8.14
N VAL A 106 -7.61 7.33 -8.85
CA VAL A 106 -7.40 6.04 -9.52
C VAL A 106 -6.21 5.38 -8.85
N PHE A 107 -6.40 4.14 -8.39
CA PHE A 107 -5.34 3.33 -7.82
C PHE A 107 -5.09 2.14 -8.73
N CYS A 108 -3.83 1.88 -9.07
CA CYS A 108 -3.45 0.67 -9.76
C CYS A 108 -2.19 0.06 -9.13
N ALA A 109 -2.16 -1.27 -9.08
CA ALA A 109 -0.99 -2.03 -8.65
C ALA A 109 -0.90 -3.33 -9.44
N THR A 110 0.32 -3.83 -9.61
CA THR A 110 0.61 -5.12 -10.24
C THR A 110 1.53 -5.90 -9.32
N GLY A 111 1.22 -7.17 -9.06
CA GLY A 111 2.05 -8.02 -8.21
C GLY A 111 3.38 -8.36 -8.88
N ILE A 112 4.49 -8.09 -8.19
CA ILE A 112 5.83 -8.53 -8.61
C ILE A 112 6.07 -9.94 -8.05
N SER A 113 6.02 -10.06 -6.73
CA SER A 113 5.96 -11.32 -5.98
C SER A 113 4.54 -11.56 -5.45
N ASP A 114 4.26 -12.80 -5.05
CA ASP A 114 2.98 -13.14 -4.41
C ASP A 114 2.81 -12.33 -3.12
N SER A 115 1.64 -11.70 -2.99
CA SER A 115 1.23 -10.90 -1.84
C SER A 115 -0.20 -11.25 -1.44
N ALA A 116 -0.66 -10.71 -0.30
CA ALA A 116 -2.04 -10.87 0.12
C ALA A 116 -3.07 -10.29 -0.87
N LEU A 117 -2.66 -9.31 -1.68
CA LEU A 117 -3.55 -8.59 -2.61
C LEU A 117 -3.43 -9.09 -4.05
N LEU A 118 -2.20 -9.31 -4.53
CA LEU A 118 -1.93 -9.71 -5.91
C LEU A 118 -0.91 -10.84 -5.96
N ARG A 119 -1.17 -11.77 -6.89
CA ARG A 119 -0.18 -12.78 -7.29
C ARG A 119 0.97 -12.10 -8.04
N GLY A 120 2.17 -12.63 -7.85
CA GLY A 120 3.35 -12.20 -8.57
C GLY A 120 3.30 -12.54 -10.05
N VAL A 121 4.29 -12.03 -10.78
CA VAL A 121 4.48 -12.34 -12.20
C VAL A 121 4.87 -13.82 -12.35
N LYS A 122 4.22 -14.52 -13.28
CA LYS A 122 4.55 -15.92 -13.62
C LYS A 122 5.03 -16.01 -15.05
N GLY A 123 6.28 -16.41 -15.25
CA GLY A 123 6.83 -16.73 -16.57
C GLY A 123 6.66 -18.21 -16.90
N GLN A 124 6.24 -18.53 -18.12
CA GLN A 124 6.20 -19.88 -18.65
C GLN A 124 6.57 -19.87 -20.15
N GLY A 125 7.76 -20.39 -20.47
CA GLY A 125 8.26 -20.37 -21.85
C GLY A 125 8.33 -18.94 -22.39
N THR A 126 7.63 -18.69 -23.49
CA THR A 126 7.54 -17.38 -24.15
C THR A 126 6.40 -16.51 -23.62
N GLN A 127 5.73 -16.90 -22.53
CA GLN A 127 4.62 -16.14 -21.95
C GLN A 127 4.93 -15.63 -20.55
N ALA A 128 4.39 -14.47 -20.20
CA ALA A 128 4.33 -13.98 -18.83
C ALA A 128 2.89 -13.65 -18.45
N THR A 129 2.45 -14.07 -17.27
CA THR A 129 1.14 -13.70 -16.70
C THR A 129 1.34 -12.68 -15.58
N THR A 130 0.62 -11.56 -15.64
CA THR A 130 0.58 -10.56 -14.58
C THR A 130 -0.81 -10.48 -13.97
N HIS A 131 -0.86 -10.10 -12.69
CA HIS A 131 -2.09 -9.87 -11.97
C HIS A 131 -2.07 -8.44 -11.42
N SER A 132 -3.07 -7.65 -11.81
CA SER A 132 -3.21 -6.26 -11.44
C SER A 132 -4.55 -5.99 -10.79
N ILE A 133 -4.60 -4.94 -9.99
CA ILE A 133 -5.83 -4.32 -9.51
C ILE A 133 -5.93 -2.90 -10.06
N LEU A 134 -7.11 -2.51 -10.51
CA LEU A 134 -7.43 -1.14 -10.92
C LEU A 134 -8.70 -0.70 -10.21
N MET A 135 -8.62 0.39 -9.47
CA MET A 135 -9.72 0.89 -8.65
C MET A 135 -9.95 2.38 -8.86
N ARG A 136 -11.19 2.82 -8.65
CA ARG A 136 -11.54 4.24 -8.74
C ARG A 136 -12.49 4.65 -7.63
N ALA A 137 -12.07 5.63 -6.83
CA ALA A 137 -12.84 6.11 -5.68
C ALA A 137 -14.24 6.62 -6.06
N LYS A 138 -14.33 7.38 -7.14
CA LYS A 138 -15.62 7.98 -7.58
C LYS A 138 -16.68 6.95 -7.94
N SER A 139 -16.31 5.85 -8.59
CA SER A 139 -17.28 4.83 -9.03
C SER A 139 -17.31 3.60 -8.14
N ARG A 140 -16.44 3.53 -7.11
CA ARG A 140 -16.24 2.35 -6.26
C ARG A 140 -15.99 1.06 -7.07
N THR A 141 -15.52 1.21 -8.31
CA THR A 141 -15.28 0.06 -9.18
C THR A 141 -13.92 -0.50 -8.88
N VAL A 142 -13.87 -1.80 -8.59
CA VAL A 142 -12.64 -2.58 -8.43
C VAL A 142 -12.56 -3.57 -9.59
N ARG A 143 -11.43 -3.57 -10.30
CA ARG A 143 -11.14 -4.52 -11.38
C ARG A 143 -9.91 -5.32 -11.03
N PHE A 144 -10.06 -6.63 -11.00
CA PHE A 144 -8.94 -7.55 -11.03
C PHE A 144 -8.66 -7.90 -12.48
N ILE A 145 -7.41 -7.72 -12.91
CA ILE A 145 -6.97 -7.88 -14.29
C ILE A 145 -5.90 -8.96 -14.30
N SER A 146 -6.18 -10.05 -15.01
CA SER A 146 -5.18 -11.08 -15.34
C SER A 146 -4.81 -10.90 -16.80
N ALA A 147 -3.53 -10.70 -17.09
CA ALA A 147 -3.06 -10.48 -18.45
C ALA A 147 -1.98 -11.51 -18.79
N THR A 148 -2.14 -12.18 -19.93
CA THR A 148 -1.11 -13.02 -20.54
C THR A 148 -0.39 -12.21 -21.60
N HIS A 149 0.93 -12.22 -21.53
CA HIS A 149 1.83 -11.47 -22.40
C HIS A 149 2.66 -12.45 -23.22
N ASP A 150 2.57 -12.36 -24.55
CA ASP A 150 3.48 -13.06 -25.45
C ASP A 150 4.80 -12.28 -25.57
N LEU A 151 5.86 -12.81 -24.96
CA LEU A 151 7.18 -12.18 -24.91
C LEU A 151 7.90 -12.20 -26.26
N GLN A 152 7.47 -13.01 -27.24
CA GLN A 152 8.09 -13.01 -28.57
C GLN A 152 7.72 -11.77 -29.38
N THR A 153 6.55 -11.20 -29.12
CA THR A 153 5.99 -10.08 -29.89
C THR A 153 5.84 -8.81 -29.06
N LYS A 154 5.88 -8.92 -27.73
CA LYS A 154 5.69 -7.78 -26.84
C LYS A 154 6.90 -6.86 -26.86
N THR A 155 6.61 -5.57 -26.93
CA THR A 155 7.58 -4.50 -26.75
C THR A 155 7.32 -3.72 -25.46
N ILE A 156 8.35 -3.05 -24.98
CA ILE A 156 8.28 -2.05 -23.91
C ILE A 156 8.84 -0.72 -24.42
N ARG A 157 8.13 0.36 -24.09
CA ARG A 157 8.64 1.71 -24.34
C ARG A 157 9.57 2.13 -23.20
N LEU A 158 10.85 2.28 -23.49
CA LEU A 158 11.81 2.75 -22.49
C LEU A 158 11.73 4.28 -22.34
N ARG A 159 11.70 4.76 -21.09
CA ARG A 159 11.66 6.20 -20.81
C ARG A 159 12.97 6.91 -21.19
N SER A 160 14.09 6.20 -21.18
CA SER A 160 15.44 6.73 -21.44
C SER A 160 15.62 7.25 -22.86
N ASP A 161 15.03 6.57 -23.85
CA ASP A 161 15.16 6.93 -25.26
C ASP A 161 13.81 7.14 -25.97
N ASN A 162 12.71 6.93 -25.24
CA ASN A 162 11.33 7.12 -25.69
C ASN A 162 10.93 6.21 -26.88
N ARG A 163 11.63 5.09 -27.09
CA ARG A 163 11.43 4.12 -28.18
C ARG A 163 10.88 2.80 -27.67
N GLU A 164 10.27 2.03 -28.58
CA GLU A 164 9.83 0.65 -28.35
C GLU A 164 11.01 -0.32 -28.49
N HIS A 165 11.16 -1.22 -27.51
CA HIS A 165 12.18 -2.27 -27.49
C HIS A 165 11.50 -3.62 -27.31
N PRO A 166 11.93 -4.68 -28.01
CA PRO A 166 11.50 -6.03 -27.68
C PRO A 166 11.92 -6.41 -26.25
N ILE A 167 11.12 -7.25 -25.59
CA ILE A 167 11.46 -7.83 -24.27
C ILE A 167 12.44 -9.00 -24.45
#